data_AF-A0A2T7PNX5-F1
#
_entry.id   AF-A0A2T7PNX5-F1
#
_cell.length_a   1.000
_cell.length_b   1.000
_cell.length_c   1.000
_cell.angle_alpha   90.00
_cell.angle_beta   90.00
_cell.angle_gamma   90.00
#
_symmetry.space_group_name_H-M   'P 1'
#
loop_
_entity.id
_entity.type
_entity.pdbx_description
1 polymer ?
#
loop_
_entity_poly.entity_id
_entity_poly.type
_entity_poly.pdbx_seq_one_letter_code
_entity_poly.pdbx_strand_id
1 'polypeptide(L)'
;MAPAFRLQAPGESLDSFAQRQITTTPLERTRFGQDVDTFVQILHSQAFCGSYTVKEVVKSGSLGKGTAVRDLADIDLVVFINGLTSIADLQANRGRLLNDLEQKVKNVLGISPVKRTQYSLSFNWNGHKVDILPAFDLLSRYGGSPANIYNAMVQFGPNAALEFSASLAPLQVQFVKPVPEHVKRVIRLLKLWAEERSLNIRSYALELLTIFLWRSRGGGNPGTDFLFYEAIKQLMNCGFLRIAFDDYYNSSYYTRKPPYILDPANPFMNTLHGRPKASHLVSTKAWKVLKTLKQQDERDMGPAFRLQAPGESLDSFAQRQITTTPLERTRFGQDVDTFVQILHFKAFCGSYTVKEVVKSGSLGKGTAVRDLADIDLVVFINGLTSIADLQANRGRLLNDLEQKVKNVLGISPVKRTQYSLSFNWNGHKVDILPAFDLLSRYGGSPADIYNAMVQFGPNAALEFSASLAPLQVQFVKPVPEHVKRVIRLLKLWAEENGLNIRSYTLELLTIFLWRSRGGGNPGTDFLFYEAIKQLVCCGSLRIAFGDNYNSSFYTR
;
A
#
# COMPACT_ATOMS: atom_id res chain seq x y z
N MET A 1 -12.09 3.28 16.61
CA MET A 1 -10.91 2.38 16.58
C MET A 1 -10.88 1.48 17.81
N ALA A 2 -10.17 0.36 17.73
CA ALA A 2 -9.91 -0.49 18.90
C ALA A 2 -8.88 0.20 19.83
N PRO A 3 -8.86 -0.05 21.15
CA PRO A 3 -8.07 0.73 22.12
C PRO A 3 -6.59 0.90 21.76
N ALA A 4 -5.88 -0.14 21.35
CA ALA A 4 -4.47 -0.08 20.99
C ALA A 4 -4.21 0.81 19.78
N PHE A 5 -5.13 0.85 18.80
CA PHE A 5 -5.03 1.76 17.66
C PHE A 5 -5.13 3.25 18.06
N ARG A 6 -5.54 3.57 19.30
CA ARG A 6 -5.46 4.95 19.83
C ARG A 6 -4.04 5.34 20.26
N LEU A 7 -3.13 4.37 20.39
CA LEU A 7 -1.70 4.59 20.69
C LEU A 7 -0.87 4.83 19.42
N GLN A 8 -1.50 4.77 18.24
CA GLN A 8 -0.90 5.22 16.99
C GLN A 8 -0.74 6.74 17.05
N ALA A 9 0.48 7.21 16.88
CA ALA A 9 0.75 8.64 16.88
C ALA A 9 0.18 9.30 15.60
N PRO A 10 -0.20 10.59 15.64
CA PRO A 10 -0.60 11.32 14.43
C PRO A 10 0.49 11.23 13.35
N GLY A 11 0.11 10.80 12.13
CA GLY A 11 1.03 10.62 11.00
C GLY A 11 1.93 9.37 11.06
N GLU A 12 1.83 8.53 12.09
CA GLU A 12 2.57 7.27 12.17
C GLU A 12 1.96 6.23 11.22
N SER A 13 2.76 5.58 10.38
CA SER A 13 2.29 4.48 9.53
C SER A 13 1.87 3.27 10.37
N LEU A 14 0.90 2.47 9.90
CA LEU A 14 0.55 1.21 10.58
C LEU A 14 1.74 0.26 10.68
N ASP A 15 2.69 0.38 9.75
CA ASP A 15 3.97 -0.32 9.80
C ASP A 15 4.78 0.02 11.05
N SER A 16 5.05 1.30 11.27
CA SER A 16 5.83 1.79 12.41
C SER A 16 5.12 1.49 13.72
N PHE A 17 3.81 1.75 13.77
CA PHE A 17 2.97 1.44 14.93
C PHE A 17 3.02 -0.05 15.29
N ALA A 18 2.80 -0.94 14.32
CA ALA A 18 2.79 -2.37 14.58
C ALA A 18 4.17 -2.91 14.98
N GLN A 19 5.26 -2.35 14.46
CA GLN A 19 6.61 -2.68 14.93
C GLN A 19 6.81 -2.24 16.38
N ARG A 20 6.41 -1.02 16.71
CA ARG A 20 6.65 -0.39 18.01
C ARG A 20 5.78 -0.96 19.11
N GLN A 21 4.52 -1.30 18.83
CA GLN A 21 3.52 -1.63 19.85
C GLN A 21 3.04 -3.10 19.83
N ILE A 22 3.07 -3.76 18.67
CA ILE A 22 2.36 -5.06 18.49
C ILE A 22 3.32 -6.23 18.30
N THR A 23 4.47 -5.99 17.67
CA THR A 23 5.45 -7.04 17.38
C THR A 23 6.21 -7.40 18.65
N THR A 24 6.39 -8.69 18.93
CA THR A 24 7.15 -9.15 20.10
C THR A 24 8.56 -8.55 20.11
N THR A 25 9.06 -8.25 21.29
CA THR A 25 10.42 -7.73 21.48
C THR A 25 11.44 -8.87 21.46
N PRO A 26 12.74 -8.59 21.19
CA PRO A 26 13.79 -9.59 21.36
C PRO A 26 13.81 -10.21 22.76
N LEU A 27 13.62 -9.40 23.80
CA LEU A 27 13.62 -9.86 25.19
C LEU A 27 12.49 -10.85 25.47
N GLU A 28 11.26 -10.55 25.04
CA GLU A 28 10.13 -11.49 25.17
C GLU A 28 10.39 -12.78 24.41
N ARG A 29 10.92 -12.70 23.18
CA ARG A 29 11.24 -13.91 22.40
C ARG A 29 12.26 -14.81 23.12
N THR A 30 13.26 -14.21 23.77
CA THR A 30 14.24 -14.96 24.58
C THR A 30 13.57 -15.63 25.78
N ARG A 31 12.70 -14.92 26.51
CA ARG A 31 11.95 -15.48 27.66
C ARG A 31 11.07 -16.65 27.23
N PHE A 32 10.25 -16.48 26.19
CA PHE A 32 9.46 -17.58 25.64
C PHE A 32 10.32 -18.75 25.17
N GLY A 33 11.52 -18.50 24.65
CA GLY A 33 12.48 -19.55 24.31
C GLY A 33 12.88 -20.38 25.53
N GLN A 34 13.26 -19.72 26.62
CA GLN A 34 13.65 -20.36 27.88
C GLN A 34 12.50 -21.15 28.52
N ASP A 35 11.29 -20.58 28.49
CA ASP A 35 10.10 -21.27 29.00
C ASP A 35 9.77 -22.51 28.16
N VAL A 36 9.85 -22.41 26.82
CA VAL A 36 9.72 -23.59 25.95
C VAL A 36 10.78 -24.64 26.29
N ASP A 37 12.04 -24.26 26.41
CA ASP A 37 13.14 -25.19 26.70
C ASP A 37 12.91 -25.92 28.03
N THR A 38 12.39 -25.21 29.04
CA THR A 38 12.01 -25.78 30.34
C THR A 38 10.96 -26.89 30.18
N PHE A 39 9.86 -26.61 29.48
CA PHE A 39 8.82 -27.61 29.25
C PHE A 39 9.33 -28.78 28.39
N VAL A 40 10.15 -28.51 27.37
CA VAL A 40 10.75 -29.55 26.53
C VAL A 40 11.61 -30.50 27.37
N GLN A 41 12.47 -29.97 28.25
CA GLN A 41 13.30 -30.79 29.14
C GLN A 41 12.45 -31.67 30.06
N ILE A 42 11.37 -31.12 30.64
CA ILE A 42 10.43 -31.88 31.50
C ILE A 42 9.79 -33.02 30.72
N LEU A 43 9.31 -32.74 29.52
CA LEU A 43 8.63 -33.73 28.68
C LEU A 43 9.56 -34.91 28.35
N HIS A 44 10.85 -34.63 28.09
CA HIS A 44 11.88 -35.63 27.80
C HIS A 44 12.47 -36.34 29.03
N SER A 45 12.23 -35.85 30.25
CA SER A 45 12.91 -36.33 31.47
C SER A 45 12.66 -37.81 31.83
N GLN A 46 11.49 -38.35 31.49
CA GLN A 46 11.09 -39.74 31.79
C GLN A 46 10.19 -40.30 30.69
N ALA A 47 10.01 -41.62 30.63
CA ALA A 47 9.00 -42.25 29.77
C ALA A 47 7.57 -41.97 30.31
N PHE A 48 6.58 -42.02 29.43
CA PHE A 48 5.16 -42.13 29.78
C PHE A 48 4.79 -43.62 29.99
N CYS A 49 3.57 -43.90 30.43
CA CYS A 49 3.03 -45.23 30.70
C CYS A 49 3.26 -46.16 29.50
N GLY A 50 3.52 -47.44 29.74
CA GLY A 50 3.69 -48.42 28.65
C GLY A 50 4.91 -48.18 27.77
N SER A 51 5.98 -47.55 28.30
CA SER A 51 7.26 -47.27 27.63
C SER A 51 7.22 -46.24 26.49
N TYR A 52 6.14 -45.49 26.34
CA TYR A 52 6.06 -44.38 25.39
C TYR A 52 7.09 -43.29 25.73
N THR A 53 7.82 -42.76 24.74
CA THR A 53 8.81 -41.69 24.94
C THR A 53 8.50 -40.49 24.05
N VAL A 54 9.07 -39.32 24.33
CA VAL A 54 8.94 -38.16 23.42
C VAL A 54 9.89 -38.36 22.24
N LYS A 55 9.33 -38.31 21.02
CA LYS A 55 10.09 -38.25 19.78
C LYS A 55 10.64 -36.85 19.56
N GLU A 56 9.72 -35.88 19.52
CA GLU A 56 10.03 -34.47 19.29
C GLU A 56 8.93 -33.58 19.88
N VAL A 57 9.28 -32.33 20.15
CA VAL A 57 8.33 -31.30 20.58
C VAL A 57 8.34 -30.16 19.57
N VAL A 58 7.18 -29.88 18.99
CA VAL A 58 7.01 -28.81 18.01
C VAL A 58 6.35 -27.61 18.69
N LYS A 59 7.03 -26.47 18.64
CA LYS A 59 6.42 -25.16 18.89
C LYS A 59 5.36 -24.91 17.82
N SER A 60 4.12 -25.12 18.20
CA SER A 60 2.95 -24.84 17.39
C SER A 60 2.40 -23.43 17.70
N GLY A 61 1.24 -23.09 17.15
CA GLY A 61 0.58 -21.83 17.44
C GLY A 61 1.34 -20.57 17.00
N SER A 62 1.06 -19.45 17.66
CA SER A 62 1.49 -18.12 17.20
C SER A 62 3.00 -17.92 17.31
N LEU A 63 3.64 -18.46 18.34
CA LEU A 63 5.09 -18.40 18.51
C LEU A 63 5.81 -19.22 17.42
N GLY A 64 5.37 -20.46 17.18
CA GLY A 64 5.94 -21.33 16.16
C GLY A 64 5.80 -20.79 14.73
N LYS A 65 4.64 -20.20 14.44
CA LYS A 65 4.32 -19.59 13.14
C LYS A 65 4.97 -18.21 12.94
N GLY A 66 5.47 -17.59 14.01
CA GLY A 66 6.02 -16.23 13.99
C GLY A 66 4.96 -15.13 13.92
N THR A 67 3.71 -15.42 14.31
CA THR A 67 2.56 -14.50 14.29
C THR A 67 2.12 -14.09 15.70
N ALA A 68 2.98 -14.30 16.70
CA ALA A 68 2.74 -13.88 18.08
C ALA A 68 2.56 -12.36 18.19
N VAL A 69 1.55 -11.95 18.96
CA VAL A 69 1.27 -10.56 19.30
C VAL A 69 1.87 -10.31 20.68
N ARG A 70 2.55 -9.16 20.84
CA ARG A 70 3.13 -8.72 22.11
C ARG A 70 2.10 -8.76 23.23
N ASP A 71 2.51 -9.21 24.42
CA ASP A 71 1.67 -9.29 25.62
C ASP A 71 0.42 -10.19 25.52
N LEU A 72 0.16 -10.82 24.37
CA LEU A 72 -0.97 -11.71 24.10
C LEU A 72 -0.52 -13.09 23.58
N ALA A 73 0.78 -13.38 23.69
CA ALA A 73 1.37 -14.60 23.18
C ALA A 73 1.26 -15.74 24.20
N ASP A 74 0.74 -16.87 23.73
CA ASP A 74 0.73 -18.16 24.44
C ASP A 74 1.82 -19.09 23.88
N ILE A 75 2.18 -20.11 24.65
CA ILE A 75 3.02 -21.23 24.20
C ILE A 75 2.11 -22.41 23.86
N ASP A 76 2.18 -22.89 22.62
CA ASP A 76 1.47 -24.09 22.17
C ASP A 76 2.49 -25.18 21.78
N LEU A 77 2.57 -26.27 22.53
CA LEU A 77 3.49 -27.39 22.29
C LEU A 77 2.74 -28.63 21.81
N VAL A 78 3.16 -29.16 20.65
CA VAL A 78 2.72 -30.47 20.17
C VAL A 78 3.84 -31.48 20.45
N VAL A 79 3.51 -32.53 21.20
CA VAL A 79 4.46 -33.54 21.69
C VAL A 79 4.25 -34.83 20.91
N PHE A 80 5.15 -35.14 20.00
CA PHE A 80 5.09 -36.39 19.23
C PHE A 80 5.62 -37.54 20.08
N ILE A 81 4.83 -38.61 20.18
CA ILE A 81 5.11 -39.73 21.09
C ILE A 81 5.58 -40.95 20.29
N ASN A 82 6.75 -41.48 20.64
CA ASN A 82 7.25 -42.77 20.17
C ASN A 82 6.43 -43.92 20.77
N GLY A 83 6.22 -44.97 19.99
CA GLY A 83 5.46 -46.16 20.37
C GLY A 83 3.99 -46.12 19.96
N LEU A 84 3.45 -44.94 19.64
CA LEU A 84 2.14 -44.84 18.99
C LEU A 84 2.23 -45.34 17.54
N THR A 85 1.24 -46.12 17.12
CA THR A 85 1.21 -46.76 15.79
C THR A 85 0.17 -46.15 14.83
N SER A 86 -0.84 -45.46 15.36
CA SER A 86 -1.94 -44.86 14.60
C SER A 86 -2.66 -43.75 15.38
N ILE A 87 -3.58 -43.03 14.72
CA ILE A 87 -4.48 -42.08 15.41
C ILE A 87 -5.44 -42.79 16.36
N ALA A 88 -5.92 -43.99 16.01
CA ALA A 88 -6.77 -44.79 16.89
C ALA A 88 -6.03 -45.21 18.17
N ASP A 89 -4.74 -45.53 18.05
CA ASP A 89 -3.86 -45.83 19.19
C ASP A 89 -3.66 -44.59 20.08
N LEU A 90 -3.43 -43.41 19.47
CA LEU A 90 -3.43 -42.15 20.19
C LEU A 90 -4.76 -41.92 20.93
N GLN A 91 -5.91 -42.13 20.28
CA GLN A 91 -7.24 -41.96 20.91
C GLN A 91 -7.41 -42.88 22.13
N ALA A 92 -7.05 -44.16 22.00
CA ALA A 92 -7.17 -45.14 23.07
C ALA A 92 -6.28 -44.82 24.28
N ASN A 93 -5.07 -44.30 24.04
CA ASN A 93 -4.08 -44.04 25.08
C ASN A 93 -4.05 -42.58 25.58
N ARG A 94 -4.77 -41.66 24.94
CA ARG A 94 -4.71 -40.21 25.22
C ARG A 94 -4.93 -39.85 26.68
N GLY A 95 -5.93 -40.46 27.32
CA GLY A 95 -6.25 -40.18 28.72
C GLY A 95 -5.08 -40.49 29.66
N ARG A 96 -4.37 -41.59 29.40
CA ARG A 96 -3.19 -42.01 30.17
C ARG A 96 -2.01 -41.08 29.88
N LEU A 97 -1.75 -40.78 28.61
CA LEU A 97 -0.70 -39.83 28.21
C LEU A 97 -0.87 -38.45 28.86
N LEU A 98 -2.11 -37.94 28.92
CA LEU A 98 -2.40 -36.66 29.58
C LEU A 98 -2.20 -36.75 31.10
N ASN A 99 -2.61 -37.85 31.75
CA ASN A 99 -2.37 -38.04 33.19
C ASN A 99 -0.88 -38.02 33.52
N ASP A 100 -0.08 -38.73 32.75
CA ASP A 100 1.36 -38.79 32.95
C ASP A 100 2.03 -37.44 32.65
N LEU A 101 1.56 -36.73 31.63
CA LEU A 101 2.01 -35.37 31.33
C LEU A 101 1.74 -34.42 32.50
N GLU A 102 0.55 -34.51 33.10
CA GLU A 102 0.17 -33.77 34.29
C GLU A 102 1.11 -34.09 35.47
N GLN A 103 1.37 -35.37 35.74
CA GLN A 103 2.26 -35.77 36.83
C GLN A 103 3.70 -35.32 36.59
N LYS A 104 4.22 -35.42 35.36
CA LYS A 104 5.56 -34.93 35.01
C LYS A 104 5.71 -33.44 35.31
N VAL A 105 4.76 -32.63 34.84
CA VAL A 105 4.78 -31.19 35.07
C VAL A 105 4.63 -30.86 36.55
N LYS A 106 3.73 -31.55 37.27
CA LYS A 106 3.52 -31.37 38.71
C LYS A 106 4.74 -31.75 39.54
N ASN A 107 5.44 -32.83 39.20
CA ASN A 107 6.59 -33.30 39.94
C ASN A 107 7.81 -32.39 39.79
N VAL A 108 8.01 -31.79 38.60
CA VAL A 108 9.17 -30.94 38.34
C VAL A 108 8.90 -29.47 38.68
N LEU A 109 7.72 -28.94 38.33
CA LEU A 109 7.40 -27.52 38.48
C LEU A 109 6.44 -27.22 39.64
N GLY A 110 5.84 -28.24 40.27
CA GLY A 110 4.85 -28.04 41.34
C GLY A 110 3.51 -27.44 40.87
N ILE A 111 3.29 -27.29 39.57
CA ILE A 111 2.07 -26.69 39.01
C ILE A 111 1.08 -27.75 38.52
N SER A 112 -0.20 -27.41 38.55
CA SER A 112 -1.30 -28.24 38.03
C SER A 112 -1.98 -27.53 36.84
N PRO A 113 -2.61 -28.26 35.92
CA PRO A 113 -3.23 -27.67 34.74
C PRO A 113 -4.41 -26.78 35.15
N VAL A 114 -4.48 -25.57 34.59
CA VAL A 114 -5.61 -24.65 34.77
C VAL A 114 -6.81 -25.04 33.91
N LYS A 115 -6.59 -25.85 32.86
CA LYS A 115 -7.64 -26.40 32.02
C LYS A 115 -7.21 -27.75 31.45
N ARG A 116 -8.15 -28.68 31.42
CA ARG A 116 -8.01 -29.99 30.79
C ARG A 116 -9.08 -30.18 29.73
N THR A 117 -8.66 -30.58 28.53
CA THR A 117 -9.57 -31.00 27.47
C THR A 117 -9.32 -32.47 27.12
N GLN A 118 -10.14 -33.05 26.24
CA GLN A 118 -9.87 -34.39 25.73
C GLN A 118 -8.57 -34.47 24.90
N TYR A 119 -8.02 -33.34 24.44
CA TYR A 119 -6.85 -33.29 23.55
C TYR A 119 -5.60 -32.67 24.17
N SER A 120 -5.74 -31.91 25.27
CA SER A 120 -4.69 -31.01 25.75
C SER A 120 -4.75 -30.75 27.25
N LEU A 121 -3.59 -30.36 27.80
CA LEU A 121 -3.48 -29.70 29.10
C LEU A 121 -2.98 -28.27 28.94
N SER A 122 -3.60 -27.34 29.66
CA SER A 122 -3.20 -25.93 29.71
C SER A 122 -2.64 -25.62 31.09
N PHE A 123 -1.46 -25.03 31.15
CA PHE A 123 -0.80 -24.57 32.37
C PHE A 123 -0.68 -23.05 32.37
N ASN A 124 -0.58 -22.44 33.56
CA ASN A 124 -0.16 -21.05 33.69
C ASN A 124 1.29 -21.06 34.18
N TRP A 125 2.19 -20.43 33.42
CA TRP A 125 3.61 -20.37 33.71
C TRP A 125 4.14 -18.99 33.35
N ASN A 126 4.85 -18.33 34.29
CA ASN A 126 5.42 -17.00 34.07
C ASN A 126 4.44 -15.97 33.47
N GLY A 127 3.17 -16.01 33.89
CA GLY A 127 2.13 -15.08 33.48
C GLY A 127 1.51 -15.33 32.11
N HIS A 128 1.87 -16.42 31.42
CA HIS A 128 1.28 -16.81 30.14
C HIS A 128 0.82 -18.26 30.17
N LYS A 129 -0.06 -18.61 29.21
CA LYS A 129 -0.61 -19.96 29.12
C LYS A 129 0.30 -20.84 28.27
N VAL A 130 0.50 -22.08 28.74
CA VAL A 130 1.23 -23.14 28.04
C VAL A 130 0.28 -24.29 27.74
N ASP A 131 -0.09 -24.47 26.47
CA ASP A 131 -0.95 -25.54 25.98
C ASP A 131 -0.08 -26.69 25.45
N ILE A 132 -0.30 -27.92 25.95
CA ILE A 132 0.49 -29.10 25.56
C ILE A 132 -0.44 -30.20 25.04
N LEU A 133 -0.13 -30.71 23.84
CA LEU A 133 -0.95 -31.68 23.10
C LEU A 133 -0.12 -32.91 22.67
N PRO A 134 -0.44 -34.11 23.15
CA PRO A 134 0.13 -35.35 22.62
C PRO A 134 -0.30 -35.59 21.17
N ALA A 135 0.63 -36.02 20.32
CA ALA A 135 0.40 -36.29 18.91
C ALA A 135 1.08 -37.58 18.44
N PHE A 136 0.47 -38.17 17.41
CA PHE A 136 1.04 -39.27 16.64
C PHE A 136 1.79 -38.71 15.42
N ASP A 137 2.97 -39.23 15.12
CA ASP A 137 3.75 -38.79 13.96
C ASP A 137 3.28 -39.46 12.67
N LEU A 138 2.19 -38.91 12.13
CA LEU A 138 1.63 -39.36 10.87
C LEU A 138 2.55 -39.07 9.67
N LEU A 139 3.37 -38.03 9.72
CA LEU A 139 4.17 -37.61 8.57
C LEU A 139 5.27 -38.64 8.29
N SER A 140 5.95 -39.08 9.36
CA SER A 140 6.92 -40.17 9.26
C SER A 140 6.23 -41.50 8.91
N ARG A 141 5.08 -41.81 9.51
CA ARG A 141 4.37 -43.10 9.29
C ARG A 141 3.99 -43.33 7.84
N TYR A 142 3.56 -42.28 7.14
CA TYR A 142 3.07 -42.35 5.75
C TYR A 142 4.12 -41.88 4.73
N GLY A 143 5.39 -41.84 5.11
CA GLY A 143 6.51 -41.52 4.22
C GLY A 143 6.43 -40.12 3.60
N GLY A 144 5.82 -39.17 4.30
CA GLY A 144 5.65 -37.80 3.84
C GLY A 144 4.65 -37.62 2.68
N SER A 145 3.93 -38.66 2.24
CA SER A 145 2.91 -38.57 1.19
C SER A 145 1.62 -37.96 1.75
N PRO A 146 1.26 -36.70 1.39
CA PRO A 146 0.04 -36.07 1.89
C PRO A 146 -1.21 -36.85 1.44
N ALA A 147 -1.20 -37.44 0.24
CA ALA A 147 -2.30 -38.25 -0.27
C ALA A 147 -2.64 -39.44 0.64
N ASN A 148 -1.63 -40.17 1.14
CA ASN A 148 -1.86 -41.32 2.02
C ASN A 148 -2.44 -40.89 3.38
N ILE A 149 -1.96 -39.75 3.90
CA ILE A 149 -2.47 -39.15 5.14
C ILE A 149 -3.94 -38.80 4.99
N TYR A 150 -4.30 -38.09 3.91
CA TYR A 150 -5.66 -37.63 3.70
C TYR A 150 -6.62 -38.77 3.38
N ASN A 151 -6.18 -39.83 2.71
CA ASN A 151 -6.96 -41.05 2.52
C ASN A 151 -7.27 -41.75 3.86
N ALA A 152 -6.29 -41.82 4.77
CA ALA A 152 -6.52 -42.37 6.11
C ALA A 152 -7.51 -41.52 6.93
N MET A 153 -7.51 -40.20 6.76
CA MET A 153 -8.44 -39.30 7.45
C MET A 153 -9.91 -39.52 7.06
N VAL A 154 -10.19 -39.94 5.83
CA VAL A 154 -11.58 -40.17 5.36
C VAL A 154 -12.34 -41.14 6.26
N GLN A 155 -11.65 -42.16 6.78
CA GLN A 155 -12.23 -43.19 7.65
C GLN A 155 -12.72 -42.63 9.00
N PHE A 156 -12.25 -41.46 9.42
CA PHE A 156 -12.63 -40.81 10.68
C PHE A 156 -13.80 -39.83 10.51
N GLY A 157 -14.28 -39.61 9.28
CA GLY A 157 -15.43 -38.77 8.98
C GLY A 157 -15.33 -37.36 9.61
N PRO A 158 -16.42 -36.83 10.19
CA PRO A 158 -16.42 -35.50 10.81
C PRO A 158 -15.42 -35.32 11.96
N ASN A 159 -15.02 -36.40 12.64
CA ASN A 159 -14.08 -36.34 13.77
C ASN A 159 -12.64 -36.12 13.31
N ALA A 160 -12.33 -36.40 12.03
CA ALA A 160 -10.99 -36.24 11.47
C ALA A 160 -10.40 -34.84 11.69
N ALA A 161 -11.25 -33.81 11.65
CA ALA A 161 -10.85 -32.43 11.83
C ALA A 161 -10.10 -32.19 13.16
N LEU A 162 -10.62 -32.73 14.27
CA LEU A 162 -10.03 -32.53 15.59
C LEU A 162 -8.94 -33.56 15.88
N GLU A 163 -9.16 -34.83 15.53
CA GLU A 163 -8.26 -35.94 15.86
C GLU A 163 -6.88 -35.82 15.21
N PHE A 164 -6.80 -35.24 14.02
CA PHE A 164 -5.54 -35.08 13.28
C PHE A 164 -4.89 -33.71 13.47
N SER A 165 -5.57 -32.74 14.12
CA SER A 165 -5.11 -31.35 14.14
C SER A 165 -3.74 -31.17 14.79
N ALA A 166 -3.45 -31.88 15.89
CA ALA A 166 -2.15 -31.81 16.56
C ALA A 166 -1.06 -32.45 15.68
N SER A 167 -1.33 -33.63 15.12
CA SER A 167 -0.41 -34.34 14.24
C SER A 167 -0.12 -33.63 12.91
N LEU A 168 -1.03 -32.76 12.44
CA LEU A 168 -0.85 -31.91 11.26
C LEU A 168 -0.26 -30.51 11.58
N ALA A 169 -0.02 -30.19 12.85
CA ALA A 169 0.54 -28.90 13.25
C ALA A 169 1.87 -28.54 12.56
N PRO A 170 2.79 -29.49 12.27
CA PRO A 170 4.01 -29.17 11.51
C PRO A 170 3.71 -28.57 10.13
N LEU A 171 2.72 -29.08 9.40
CA LEU A 171 2.33 -28.56 8.09
C LEU A 171 1.70 -27.16 8.19
N GLN A 172 0.93 -26.89 9.25
CA GLN A 172 0.40 -25.54 9.52
C GLN A 172 1.52 -24.54 9.81
N VAL A 173 2.52 -24.95 10.61
CA VAL A 173 3.71 -24.13 10.88
C VAL A 173 4.50 -23.90 9.60
N GLN A 174 4.74 -24.94 8.80
CA GLN A 174 5.43 -24.85 7.52
C GLN A 174 4.70 -23.94 6.51
N PHE A 175 3.37 -23.88 6.55
CA PHE A 175 2.59 -22.99 5.69
C PHE A 175 2.74 -21.51 6.09
N VAL A 176 2.70 -21.19 7.39
CA VAL A 176 2.68 -19.80 7.88
C VAL A 176 4.08 -19.24 8.13
N LYS A 177 5.02 -20.05 8.62
CA LYS A 177 6.35 -19.59 9.06
C LYS A 177 7.18 -18.93 7.94
N PRO A 178 7.16 -19.36 6.67
CA PRO A 178 7.89 -18.69 5.58
C PRO A 178 7.28 -17.37 5.12
N VAL A 179 6.05 -17.04 5.56
CA VAL A 179 5.36 -15.81 5.15
C VAL A 179 6.19 -14.58 5.54
N PRO A 180 6.36 -13.60 4.62
CA PRO A 180 7.17 -12.41 4.87
C PRO A 180 6.69 -11.59 6.08
N GLU A 181 7.63 -10.88 6.71
CA GLU A 181 7.37 -10.13 7.94
C GLU A 181 6.32 -9.02 7.76
N HIS A 182 6.27 -8.35 6.61
CA HIS A 182 5.25 -7.33 6.33
C HIS A 182 3.82 -7.91 6.33
N VAL A 183 3.64 -9.16 5.89
CA VAL A 183 2.34 -9.85 5.96
C VAL A 183 2.04 -10.28 7.40
N LYS A 184 3.04 -10.82 8.12
CA LYS A 184 2.90 -11.19 9.54
C LYS A 184 2.54 -9.99 10.42
N ARG A 185 3.01 -8.79 10.07
CA ARG A 185 2.63 -7.55 10.73
C ARG A 185 1.13 -7.27 10.60
N VAL A 186 0.56 -7.42 9.40
CA VAL A 186 -0.90 -7.31 9.17
C VAL A 186 -1.68 -8.38 9.92
N ILE A 187 -1.18 -9.61 9.95
CA ILE A 187 -1.77 -10.70 10.76
C ILE A 187 -1.86 -10.30 12.23
N ARG A 188 -0.76 -9.77 12.81
CA ARG A 188 -0.74 -9.33 14.21
C ARG A 188 -1.71 -8.17 14.47
N LEU A 189 -1.81 -7.21 13.55
CA LEU A 189 -2.79 -6.13 13.60
C LEU A 189 -4.24 -6.65 13.63
N LEU A 190 -4.56 -7.62 12.77
CA LEU A 190 -5.90 -8.22 12.72
C LEU A 190 -6.21 -9.04 13.97
N LYS A 191 -5.23 -9.77 14.51
CA LYS A 191 -5.37 -10.53 15.76
C LYS A 191 -5.65 -9.60 16.94
N LEU A 192 -4.86 -8.53 17.08
CA LEU A 192 -5.09 -7.52 18.11
C LEU A 192 -6.46 -6.86 17.97
N TRP A 193 -6.83 -6.46 16.74
CA TRP A 193 -8.15 -5.90 16.47
C TRP A 193 -9.29 -6.86 16.85
N ALA A 194 -9.14 -8.15 16.55
CA ALA A 194 -10.14 -9.15 16.89
C ALA A 194 -10.27 -9.33 18.41
N GLU A 195 -9.14 -9.44 19.12
CA GLU A 195 -9.09 -9.61 20.57
C GLU A 195 -9.75 -8.42 21.30
N GLU A 196 -9.35 -7.19 20.96
CA GLU A 196 -9.86 -5.97 21.57
C GLU A 196 -11.35 -5.71 21.31
N ARG A 197 -11.90 -6.34 20.27
CA ARG A 197 -13.32 -6.28 19.93
C ARG A 197 -14.08 -7.51 20.42
N SER A 198 -13.40 -8.41 21.14
CA SER A 198 -13.91 -9.69 21.61
C SER A 198 -14.58 -10.46 20.47
N LEU A 199 -13.96 -10.41 19.29
CA LEU A 199 -14.47 -11.07 18.11
C LEU A 199 -14.23 -12.55 18.23
N ASN A 200 -15.29 -13.27 17.94
CA ASN A 200 -15.30 -14.70 18.09
C ASN A 200 -14.83 -15.41 16.81
N ILE A 201 -13.66 -14.98 16.33
CA ILE A 201 -12.96 -15.49 15.14
C ILE A 201 -11.61 -16.03 15.58
N ARG A 202 -11.23 -17.20 15.06
CA ARG A 202 -9.93 -17.82 15.40
C ARG A 202 -8.78 -16.99 14.82
N SER A 203 -7.71 -16.79 15.60
CA SER A 203 -6.45 -16.20 15.12
C SER A 203 -5.93 -16.86 13.85
N TYR A 204 -6.05 -18.20 13.77
CA TYR A 204 -5.63 -18.94 12.59
C TYR A 204 -6.48 -18.64 11.33
N ALA A 205 -7.77 -18.32 11.49
CA ALA A 205 -8.61 -17.90 10.36
C ALA A 205 -8.16 -16.53 9.81
N LEU A 206 -7.74 -15.62 10.68
CA LEU A 206 -7.17 -14.32 10.28
C LEU A 206 -5.83 -14.49 9.57
N GLU A 207 -4.96 -15.37 10.09
CA GLU A 207 -3.68 -15.74 9.46
C GLU A 207 -3.91 -16.20 8.01
N LEU A 208 -4.81 -17.17 7.82
CA LEU A 208 -5.12 -17.73 6.51
C LEU A 208 -5.77 -16.72 5.57
N LEU A 209 -6.72 -15.90 6.05
CA LEU A 209 -7.33 -14.84 5.25
C LEU A 209 -6.27 -13.88 4.71
N THR A 210 -5.37 -13.40 5.57
CA THR A 210 -4.33 -12.44 5.17
C THR A 210 -3.37 -13.05 4.15
N ILE A 211 -2.94 -14.30 4.35
CA ILE A 211 -2.06 -15.01 3.41
C ILE A 211 -2.76 -15.21 2.07
N PHE A 212 -4.03 -15.60 2.06
CA PHE A 212 -4.81 -15.76 0.84
C PHE A 212 -4.88 -14.46 0.04
N LEU A 213 -5.19 -13.34 0.70
CA LEU A 213 -5.29 -12.04 0.05
C LEU A 213 -3.94 -11.56 -0.50
N TRP A 214 -2.87 -11.75 0.26
CA TRP A 214 -1.53 -11.41 -0.17
C TRP A 214 -1.09 -12.23 -1.40
N ARG A 215 -1.28 -13.56 -1.38
CA ARG A 215 -0.97 -14.43 -2.53
C ARG A 215 -1.81 -14.09 -3.76
N SER A 216 -3.10 -13.82 -3.58
CA SER A 216 -4.02 -13.45 -4.67
C SER A 216 -3.67 -12.13 -5.36
N ARG A 217 -2.80 -11.31 -4.75
CA ARG A 217 -2.30 -10.04 -5.31
C ARG A 217 -0.86 -10.15 -5.84
N GLY A 218 -0.35 -11.36 -6.05
CA GLY A 218 0.97 -11.62 -6.65
C GLY A 218 2.12 -11.74 -5.65
N GLY A 219 1.86 -11.76 -4.35
CA GLY A 219 2.89 -12.07 -3.33
C GLY A 219 3.96 -10.98 -3.10
N GLY A 220 3.85 -9.81 -3.74
CA GLY A 220 4.71 -8.66 -3.46
C GLY A 220 4.39 -8.00 -2.10
N ASN A 221 5.09 -6.90 -1.76
CA ASN A 221 4.75 -6.08 -0.61
C ASN A 221 3.78 -4.95 -1.03
N PRO A 222 2.48 -5.04 -0.72
CA PRO A 222 1.51 -3.99 -1.07
C PRO A 222 1.50 -2.80 -0.08
N GLY A 223 2.22 -2.91 1.04
CA GLY A 223 2.13 -2.02 2.20
C GLY A 223 1.13 -2.52 3.24
N THR A 224 1.44 -2.29 4.52
CA THR A 224 0.65 -2.77 5.66
C THR A 224 -0.76 -2.19 5.68
N ASP A 225 -0.92 -0.89 5.38
CA ASP A 225 -2.24 -0.23 5.37
C ASP A 225 -3.18 -0.85 4.34
N PHE A 226 -2.69 -1.08 3.13
CA PHE A 226 -3.49 -1.64 2.04
C PHE A 226 -3.95 -3.07 2.36
N LEU A 227 -3.02 -3.94 2.79
CA LEU A 227 -3.37 -5.34 3.07
C LEU A 227 -4.26 -5.47 4.31
N PHE A 228 -4.08 -4.60 5.31
CA PHE A 228 -5.00 -4.51 6.45
C PHE A 228 -6.40 -4.06 6.00
N TYR A 229 -6.50 -3.02 5.18
CA TYR A 229 -7.76 -2.54 4.61
C TYR A 229 -8.48 -3.65 3.83
N GLU A 230 -7.78 -4.35 2.93
CA GLU A 230 -8.37 -5.44 2.13
C GLU A 230 -8.84 -6.59 3.03
N ALA A 231 -8.08 -6.95 4.07
CA ALA A 231 -8.51 -7.97 5.03
C ALA A 231 -9.77 -7.54 5.79
N ILE A 232 -9.83 -6.31 6.30
CA ILE A 232 -11.03 -5.77 6.95
C ILE A 232 -12.22 -5.74 5.97
N LYS A 233 -11.99 -5.40 4.71
CA LYS A 233 -13.02 -5.41 3.66
C LYS A 233 -13.57 -6.79 3.38
N GLN A 234 -12.73 -7.82 3.37
CA GLN A 234 -13.20 -9.22 3.28
C GLN A 234 -13.96 -9.63 4.54
N LEU A 235 -13.49 -9.23 5.72
CA LEU A 235 -14.17 -9.51 7.01
C LEU A 235 -15.52 -8.80 7.13
N MET A 236 -15.75 -7.67 6.45
CA MET A 236 -17.08 -7.06 6.34
C MET A 236 -18.09 -8.03 5.71
N ASN A 237 -17.63 -8.88 4.79
CA ASN A 237 -18.42 -9.92 4.15
C ASN A 237 -18.10 -11.33 4.70
N CYS A 238 -17.76 -11.43 6.00
CA CYS A 238 -17.35 -12.69 6.65
C CYS A 238 -18.34 -13.85 6.38
N GLY A 239 -19.64 -13.56 6.39
CA GLY A 239 -20.71 -14.54 6.09
C GLY A 239 -20.68 -15.15 4.67
N PHE A 240 -19.90 -14.56 3.76
CA PHE A 240 -19.79 -14.98 2.36
C PHE A 240 -18.39 -15.50 2.00
N LEU A 241 -17.48 -15.60 2.96
CA LEU A 241 -16.11 -16.04 2.70
C LEU A 241 -16.06 -17.49 2.18
N ARG A 242 -15.24 -17.69 1.15
CA ARG A 242 -14.98 -18.98 0.51
C ARG A 242 -13.50 -19.08 0.17
N ILE A 243 -12.69 -19.46 1.14
CA ILE A 243 -11.23 -19.52 1.01
C ILE A 243 -10.77 -20.95 1.23
N ALA A 244 -9.94 -21.43 0.30
CA ALA A 244 -9.24 -22.69 0.42
C ALA A 244 -7.86 -22.57 -0.23
N PHE A 245 -7.03 -23.56 0.05
CA PHE A 245 -5.67 -23.67 -0.43
C PHE A 245 -5.48 -25.05 -1.00
N ASP A 246 -4.63 -25.16 -2.02
CA ASP A 246 -4.32 -26.42 -2.70
C ASP A 246 -2.85 -26.83 -2.47
N ASP A 247 -2.23 -26.32 -1.39
CA ASP A 247 -0.81 -26.53 -1.08
C ASP A 247 -0.48 -27.99 -0.71
N TYR A 248 -1.31 -28.66 0.08
CA TYR A 248 -1.06 -30.04 0.54
C TYR A 248 -2.10 -31.05 0.03
N TYR A 249 -3.31 -30.60 -0.30
CA TYR A 249 -4.37 -31.43 -0.87
C TYR A 249 -5.15 -30.63 -1.91
N ASN A 250 -5.83 -31.29 -2.84
CA ASN A 250 -6.76 -30.62 -3.75
C ASN A 250 -8.08 -30.34 -3.02
N SER A 251 -8.37 -29.07 -2.77
CA SER A 251 -9.53 -28.64 -2.02
C SER A 251 -10.86 -28.91 -2.73
N SER A 252 -10.86 -29.17 -4.04
CA SER A 252 -12.07 -29.53 -4.80
C SER A 252 -12.64 -30.88 -4.41
N TYR A 253 -11.84 -31.78 -3.80
CA TYR A 253 -12.29 -33.10 -3.38
C TYR A 253 -13.07 -33.11 -2.06
N TYR A 254 -13.18 -31.97 -1.38
CA TYR A 254 -13.79 -31.87 -0.06
C TYR A 254 -15.01 -30.96 -0.07
N THR A 255 -16.16 -31.54 0.28
CA THR A 255 -17.44 -30.82 0.39
C THR A 255 -17.45 -29.87 1.59
N ARG A 256 -17.91 -28.64 1.37
CA ARG A 256 -17.82 -27.56 2.36
C ARG A 256 -19.06 -26.68 2.37
N LYS A 257 -19.62 -26.46 3.57
CA LYS A 257 -20.73 -25.53 3.80
C LYS A 257 -20.17 -24.12 4.01
N PRO A 258 -20.53 -23.14 3.16
CA PRO A 258 -20.13 -21.74 3.36
C PRO A 258 -20.79 -21.13 4.61
N PRO A 259 -20.16 -20.08 5.19
CA PRO A 259 -18.83 -19.57 4.87
C PRO A 259 -17.70 -20.50 5.36
N TYR A 260 -16.57 -20.50 4.67
CA TYR A 260 -15.41 -21.29 5.06
C TYR A 260 -14.07 -20.60 4.78
N ILE A 261 -13.11 -20.89 5.66
CA ILE A 261 -11.67 -20.75 5.40
C ILE A 261 -11.08 -22.12 5.77
N LEU A 262 -10.75 -22.93 4.77
CA LEU A 262 -10.18 -24.26 5.02
C LEU A 262 -8.73 -24.15 5.50
N ASP A 263 -8.38 -24.98 6.47
CA ASP A 263 -7.00 -25.16 6.91
C ASP A 263 -6.19 -25.82 5.79
N PRO A 264 -5.11 -25.19 5.28
CA PRO A 264 -4.29 -25.77 4.22
C PRO A 264 -3.73 -27.14 4.58
N ALA A 265 -3.52 -27.44 5.87
CA ALA A 265 -2.98 -28.72 6.32
C ALA A 265 -4.05 -29.78 6.59
N ASN A 266 -5.32 -29.40 6.83
CA ASN A 266 -6.37 -30.29 7.28
C ASN A 266 -7.69 -30.02 6.51
N PRO A 267 -8.02 -30.85 5.51
CA PRO A 267 -9.19 -30.62 4.64
C PRO A 267 -10.54 -30.69 5.35
N PHE A 268 -10.60 -31.32 6.53
CA PHE A 268 -11.83 -31.44 7.33
C PHE A 268 -12.00 -30.26 8.31
N MET A 269 -10.99 -29.39 8.44
CA MET A 269 -11.02 -28.25 9.35
C MET A 269 -11.37 -26.95 8.60
N ASN A 270 -12.63 -26.55 8.65
CA ASN A 270 -12.98 -25.14 8.36
C ASN A 270 -12.70 -24.29 9.60
N THR A 271 -11.76 -23.34 9.46
CA THR A 271 -11.29 -22.46 10.52
C THR A 271 -12.35 -21.43 10.99
N LEU A 272 -13.48 -21.32 10.28
CA LEU A 272 -14.66 -20.54 10.68
C LEU A 272 -15.75 -21.36 11.40
N HIS A 273 -15.59 -22.69 11.57
CA HIS A 273 -16.67 -23.55 12.10
C HIS A 273 -17.25 -23.10 13.46
N GLY A 274 -18.58 -23.19 13.57
CA GLY A 274 -19.32 -23.27 14.84
C GLY A 274 -20.00 -22.00 15.31
N ARG A 275 -19.90 -20.85 14.61
CA ARG A 275 -20.39 -19.56 15.18
C ARG A 275 -21.02 -18.61 14.14
N PRO A 276 -22.24 -18.89 13.62
CA PRO A 276 -22.95 -17.98 12.70
C PRO A 276 -23.10 -16.56 13.27
N LYS A 277 -23.43 -16.43 14.57
CA LYS A 277 -23.50 -15.15 15.28
C LYS A 277 -22.15 -14.39 15.32
N ALA A 278 -21.02 -15.11 15.28
CA ALA A 278 -19.69 -14.51 15.22
C ALA A 278 -19.43 -13.84 13.87
N SER A 279 -19.86 -14.45 12.76
CA SER A 279 -19.68 -13.88 11.42
C SER A 279 -20.37 -12.51 11.28
N HIS A 280 -21.60 -12.37 11.81
CA HIS A 280 -22.33 -11.11 11.80
C HIS A 280 -21.63 -10.01 12.64
N LEU A 281 -21.14 -10.36 13.84
CA LEU A 281 -20.42 -9.40 14.68
C LEU A 281 -19.11 -8.95 14.04
N VAL A 282 -18.35 -9.89 13.46
CA VAL A 282 -17.12 -9.60 12.69
C VAL A 282 -17.44 -8.65 11.54
N SER A 283 -18.45 -8.98 10.72
CA SER A 283 -18.93 -8.13 9.62
C SER A 283 -19.30 -6.72 10.08
N THR A 284 -20.06 -6.61 11.17
CA THR A 284 -20.51 -5.33 11.73
C THR A 284 -19.34 -4.48 12.22
N LYS A 285 -18.37 -5.07 12.93
CA LYS A 285 -17.21 -4.34 13.45
C LYS A 285 -16.25 -3.96 12.32
N ALA A 286 -16.07 -4.82 11.32
CA ALA A 286 -15.29 -4.53 10.12
C ALA A 286 -15.90 -3.38 9.31
N TRP A 287 -17.22 -3.37 9.11
CA TRP A 287 -17.93 -2.26 8.48
C TRP A 287 -17.68 -0.93 9.21
N LYS A 288 -17.70 -0.91 10.56
CA LYS A 288 -17.40 0.30 11.33
C LYS A 288 -15.96 0.80 11.09
N VAL A 289 -14.99 -0.11 10.98
CA VAL A 289 -13.61 0.25 10.64
C VAL A 289 -13.56 0.87 9.24
N LEU A 290 -14.15 0.21 8.23
CA LEU A 290 -14.19 0.73 6.87
C LEU A 290 -14.89 2.08 6.77
N LYS A 291 -16.00 2.28 7.50
CA LYS A 291 -16.70 3.56 7.53
C LYS A 291 -15.79 4.66 8.08
N THR A 292 -15.02 4.39 9.14
CA THR A 292 -14.06 5.36 9.69
C THR A 292 -12.93 5.64 8.71
N LEU A 293 -12.36 4.60 8.08
CA LEU A 293 -11.31 4.77 7.07
C LEU A 293 -11.82 5.57 5.88
N LYS A 294 -13.03 5.25 5.39
CA LYS A 294 -13.65 5.97 4.28
C LYS A 294 -13.98 7.42 4.62
N GLN A 295 -14.44 7.70 5.84
CA GLN A 295 -14.63 9.08 6.32
C GLN A 295 -13.32 9.84 6.53
N GLN A 296 -12.22 9.14 6.78
CA GLN A 296 -10.89 9.73 6.85
C GLN A 296 -10.38 10.02 5.43
N ASP A 297 -10.42 9.03 4.54
CA ASP A 297 -10.08 9.17 3.13
C ASP A 297 -10.92 10.28 2.46
N GLU A 298 -12.23 10.34 2.68
CA GLU A 298 -13.11 11.39 2.13
C GLU A 298 -12.84 12.78 2.72
N ARG A 299 -12.24 12.88 3.92
CA ARG A 299 -11.79 14.15 4.50
C ARG A 299 -10.43 14.58 3.95
N ASP A 300 -9.53 13.62 3.76
CA ASP A 300 -8.14 13.86 3.34
C ASP A 300 -8.01 13.95 1.79
N MET A 301 -9.00 13.46 1.04
CA MET A 301 -9.01 13.51 -0.43
C MET A 301 -9.61 14.80 -0.98
N GLY A 302 -10.43 15.52 -0.20
CA GLY A 302 -11.06 16.79 -0.60
C GLY A 302 -12.50 16.66 -1.14
N PRO A 303 -13.22 17.80 -1.27
CA PRO A 303 -14.65 17.84 -1.60
C PRO A 303 -15.05 17.24 -2.95
N ALA A 304 -14.28 17.40 -4.03
CA ALA A 304 -14.65 16.91 -5.36
C ALA A 304 -14.65 15.39 -5.43
N PHE A 305 -13.79 14.71 -4.68
CA PHE A 305 -13.75 13.25 -4.61
C PHE A 305 -15.03 12.65 -3.98
N ARG A 306 -15.84 13.47 -3.28
CA ARG A 306 -17.18 13.06 -2.80
C ARG A 306 -18.23 12.93 -3.91
N LEU A 307 -17.95 13.46 -5.10
CA LEU A 307 -18.80 13.33 -6.29
C LEU A 307 -18.56 12.02 -7.06
N GLN A 308 -17.60 11.20 -6.61
CA GLN A 308 -17.41 9.84 -7.10
C GLN A 308 -18.63 8.99 -6.71
N ALA A 309 -19.30 8.41 -7.71
CA ALA A 309 -20.48 7.59 -7.45
C ALA A 309 -20.09 6.27 -6.75
N PRO A 310 -20.99 5.67 -5.94
CA PRO A 310 -20.72 4.37 -5.32
C PRO A 310 -20.36 3.30 -6.36
N GLY A 311 -19.16 2.72 -6.25
CA GLY A 311 -18.66 1.70 -7.17
C GLY A 311 -18.04 2.22 -8.47
N GLU A 312 -17.99 3.55 -8.67
CA GLU A 312 -17.28 4.16 -9.79
C GLU A 312 -15.75 4.07 -9.59
N SER A 313 -14.99 3.73 -10.63
CA SER A 313 -13.52 3.76 -10.56
C SER A 313 -12.98 5.19 -10.57
N LEU A 314 -11.77 5.44 -10.03
CA LEU A 314 -11.16 6.77 -10.17
C LEU A 314 -10.92 7.15 -11.63
N ASP A 315 -10.76 6.15 -12.51
CA ASP A 315 -10.62 6.40 -13.95
C ASP A 315 -11.89 7.02 -14.56
N SER A 316 -13.06 6.40 -14.30
CA SER A 316 -14.36 6.91 -14.75
C SER A 316 -14.65 8.28 -14.15
N PHE A 317 -14.42 8.42 -12.84
CA PHE A 317 -14.60 9.69 -12.13
C PHE A 317 -13.71 10.80 -12.72
N ALA A 318 -12.42 10.53 -12.90
CA ALA A 318 -11.48 11.50 -13.48
C ALA A 318 -11.86 11.89 -14.92
N GLN A 319 -12.35 10.95 -15.72
CA GLN A 319 -12.81 11.23 -17.08
C GLN A 319 -14.06 12.12 -17.06
N ARG A 320 -15.01 11.84 -16.17
CA ARG A 320 -16.32 12.49 -16.09
C ARG A 320 -16.24 13.88 -15.45
N GLN A 321 -15.47 14.05 -14.38
CA GLN A 321 -15.48 15.24 -13.53
C GLN A 321 -14.24 16.13 -13.68
N ILE A 322 -13.06 15.54 -13.92
CA ILE A 322 -11.78 16.26 -13.80
C ILE A 322 -11.16 16.60 -15.16
N THR A 323 -11.34 15.73 -16.15
CA THR A 323 -10.73 15.90 -17.47
C THR A 323 -11.50 16.94 -18.29
N THR A 324 -10.78 17.87 -18.93
CA THR A 324 -11.40 18.88 -19.80
C THR A 324 -12.24 18.22 -20.90
N THR A 325 -13.37 18.83 -21.22
CA THR A 325 -14.26 18.38 -22.29
C THR A 325 -13.73 18.81 -23.66
N PRO A 326 -14.15 18.16 -24.76
CA PRO A 326 -13.83 18.63 -26.10
C PRO A 326 -14.23 20.09 -26.35
N LEU A 327 -15.41 20.49 -25.86
CA LEU A 327 -15.91 21.86 -26.01
C LEU A 327 -15.03 22.89 -25.29
N GLU A 328 -14.63 22.60 -24.06
CA GLU A 328 -13.69 23.45 -23.30
C GLU A 328 -12.34 23.55 -24.01
N ARG A 329 -11.80 22.44 -24.51
CA ARG A 329 -10.54 22.45 -25.27
C ARG A 329 -10.62 23.33 -26.51
N THR A 330 -11.74 23.34 -27.22
CA THR A 330 -11.98 24.23 -28.36
C THR A 330 -12.00 25.69 -27.93
N ARG A 331 -12.71 26.03 -26.85
CA ARG A 331 -12.75 27.40 -26.31
C ARG A 331 -11.37 27.89 -25.89
N PHE A 332 -10.62 27.09 -25.14
CA PHE A 332 -9.23 27.39 -24.80
C PHE A 332 -8.33 27.55 -26.04
N GLY A 333 -8.60 26.82 -27.12
CA GLY A 333 -7.92 27.00 -28.40
C GLY A 333 -8.18 28.39 -28.98
N GLN A 334 -9.44 28.79 -29.06
CA GLN A 334 -9.86 30.10 -29.58
C GLN A 334 -9.30 31.27 -28.76
N ASP A 335 -9.29 31.14 -27.43
CA ASP A 335 -8.71 32.15 -26.56
C ASP A 335 -7.19 32.25 -26.77
N VAL A 336 -6.49 31.11 -26.86
CA VAL A 336 -5.06 31.10 -27.19
C VAL A 336 -4.80 31.77 -28.53
N ASP A 337 -5.56 31.44 -29.58
CA ASP A 337 -5.40 32.03 -30.90
C ASP A 337 -5.61 33.55 -30.89
N THR A 338 -6.57 34.03 -30.10
CA THR A 338 -6.83 35.47 -29.90
C THR A 338 -5.60 36.17 -29.33
N PHE A 339 -5.02 35.65 -28.25
CA PHE A 339 -3.82 36.24 -27.65
C PHE A 339 -2.60 36.13 -28.58
N VAL A 340 -2.43 35.01 -29.27
CA VAL A 340 -1.33 34.83 -30.25
C VAL A 340 -1.42 35.90 -31.34
N GLN A 341 -2.61 36.13 -31.91
CA GLN A 341 -2.81 37.17 -32.93
C GLN A 341 -2.45 38.57 -32.42
N ILE A 342 -2.86 38.91 -31.19
CA ILE A 342 -2.53 40.21 -30.56
C ILE A 342 -1.02 40.36 -30.37
N LEU A 343 -0.34 39.30 -29.92
CA LEU A 343 1.09 39.34 -29.66
C LEU A 343 1.87 39.59 -30.95
N HIS A 344 1.48 38.94 -32.05
CA HIS A 344 2.06 39.15 -33.38
C HIS A 344 1.68 40.49 -34.04
N PHE A 345 0.64 41.16 -33.56
CA PHE A 345 0.21 42.45 -34.12
C PHE A 345 1.18 43.58 -33.74
N LYS A 346 1.97 44.04 -34.73
CA LYS A 346 3.03 45.08 -34.63
C LYS A 346 4.26 44.65 -33.82
N ALA A 347 5.40 45.30 -34.07
CA ALA A 347 6.61 45.11 -33.29
C ALA A 347 6.47 45.70 -31.87
N PHE A 348 7.24 45.15 -30.93
CA PHE A 348 7.53 45.75 -29.62
C PHE A 348 8.59 46.86 -29.78
N CYS A 349 8.87 47.61 -28.71
CA CYS A 349 9.88 48.67 -28.66
C CYS A 349 11.24 48.17 -29.19
N GLY A 350 12.04 49.04 -29.80
CA GLY A 350 13.35 48.65 -30.33
C GLY A 350 13.29 47.64 -31.49
N SER A 351 12.17 47.55 -32.22
CA SER A 351 11.93 46.64 -33.36
C SER A 351 11.87 45.14 -33.04
N TYR A 352 11.77 44.77 -31.76
CA TYR A 352 11.58 43.37 -31.35
C TYR A 352 10.26 42.81 -31.91
N THR A 353 10.27 41.60 -32.46
CA THR A 353 9.06 40.92 -32.96
C THR A 353 8.84 39.60 -32.24
N VAL A 354 7.63 39.03 -32.33
CA VAL A 354 7.40 37.67 -31.82
C VAL A 354 7.97 36.66 -32.81
N LYS A 355 8.86 35.78 -32.33
CA LYS A 355 9.36 34.63 -33.07
C LYS A 355 8.36 33.48 -33.03
N GLU A 356 7.94 33.10 -31.82
CA GLU A 356 7.06 31.97 -31.57
C GLU A 356 6.29 32.19 -30.27
N VAL A 357 5.06 31.69 -30.20
CA VAL A 357 4.30 31.60 -28.95
C VAL A 357 4.07 30.13 -28.62
N VAL A 358 4.57 29.70 -27.47
CA VAL A 358 4.41 28.33 -26.97
C VAL A 358 3.33 28.32 -25.90
N LYS A 359 2.28 27.53 -26.17
CA LYS A 359 1.30 27.13 -25.17
C LYS A 359 1.99 26.23 -24.15
N SER A 360 2.35 26.82 -23.03
CA SER A 360 3.03 26.16 -21.91
C SER A 360 2.00 25.63 -20.90
N GLY A 361 2.49 25.23 -19.73
CA GLY A 361 1.65 24.90 -18.59
C GLY A 361 0.76 23.67 -18.79
N SER A 362 -0.29 23.58 -17.99
CA SER A 362 -1.13 22.37 -17.93
C SER A 362 -1.88 22.13 -19.25
N LEU A 363 -2.36 23.19 -19.91
CA LEU A 363 -3.05 23.05 -21.20
C LEU A 363 -2.09 22.62 -22.32
N GLY A 364 -0.85 23.15 -22.36
CA GLY A 364 0.16 22.76 -23.36
C GLY A 364 0.62 21.32 -23.21
N LYS A 365 0.79 20.87 -21.96
CA LYS A 365 1.18 19.51 -21.58
C LYS A 365 0.05 18.49 -21.69
N GLY A 366 -1.20 18.94 -21.80
CA GLY A 366 -2.39 18.09 -21.82
C GLY A 366 -2.80 17.58 -20.44
N THR A 367 -2.38 18.22 -19.36
CA THR A 367 -2.61 17.84 -17.96
C THR A 367 -3.50 18.86 -17.22
N ALA A 368 -4.25 19.67 -17.97
CA ALA A 368 -5.20 20.64 -17.42
C ALA A 368 -6.36 19.94 -16.69
N VAL A 369 -6.68 20.46 -15.50
CA VAL A 369 -7.82 20.05 -14.69
C VAL A 369 -8.99 20.96 -15.05
N ARG A 370 -10.19 20.40 -15.21
CA ARG A 370 -11.42 21.16 -15.45
C ARG A 370 -11.62 22.19 -14.34
N ASP A 371 -12.10 23.38 -14.70
CA ASP A 371 -12.37 24.51 -13.80
C ASP A 371 -11.16 25.12 -13.08
N LEU A 372 -10.00 24.46 -13.08
CA LEU A 372 -8.72 24.97 -12.58
C LEU A 372 -7.73 25.33 -13.70
N ALA A 373 -8.15 25.20 -14.96
CA ALA A 373 -7.28 25.42 -16.11
C ALA A 373 -7.04 26.91 -16.36
N ASP A 374 -5.76 27.26 -16.49
CA ASP A 374 -5.23 28.54 -16.93
C ASP A 374 -4.51 28.42 -18.28
N ILE A 375 -4.33 29.56 -18.95
CA ILE A 375 -3.60 29.67 -20.21
C ILE A 375 -2.23 30.25 -19.91
N ASP A 376 -1.19 29.43 -20.05
CA ASP A 376 0.21 29.87 -19.98
C ASP A 376 0.79 30.04 -21.40
N LEU A 377 1.21 31.24 -21.75
CA LEU A 377 1.87 31.57 -23.01
C LEU A 377 3.30 32.02 -22.77
N VAL A 378 4.25 31.30 -23.36
CA VAL A 378 5.64 31.72 -23.44
C VAL A 378 5.90 32.33 -24.81
N VAL A 379 6.33 33.59 -24.82
CA VAL A 379 6.50 34.38 -26.04
C VAL A 379 7.98 34.55 -26.32
N PHE A 380 8.49 33.83 -27.32
CA PHE A 380 9.88 33.97 -27.76
C PHE A 380 10.02 35.25 -28.59
N ILE A 381 10.92 36.13 -28.16
CA ILE A 381 11.12 37.44 -28.79
C ILE A 381 12.33 37.40 -29.74
N ASN A 382 12.09 37.80 -30.99
CA ASN A 382 13.12 38.00 -31.99
C ASN A 382 13.84 39.33 -31.78
N GLY A 383 15.15 39.36 -32.00
CA GLY A 383 16.02 40.52 -31.78
C GLY A 383 16.72 40.55 -30.42
N LEU A 384 16.31 39.71 -29.46
CA LEU A 384 17.09 39.46 -28.24
C LEU A 384 18.36 38.68 -28.58
N THR A 385 19.49 39.08 -28.00
CA THR A 385 20.82 38.47 -28.27
C THR A 385 21.31 37.55 -27.16
N SER A 386 20.79 37.71 -25.93
CA SER A 386 21.18 36.92 -24.76
C SER A 386 20.11 36.97 -23.66
N ILE A 387 20.29 36.16 -22.61
CA ILE A 387 19.47 36.24 -21.38
C ILE A 387 19.66 37.59 -20.66
N ALA A 388 20.89 38.13 -20.65
CA ALA A 388 21.15 39.45 -20.06
C ALA A 388 20.40 40.57 -20.80
N ASP A 389 20.29 40.44 -22.12
CA ASP A 389 19.51 41.34 -22.97
C ASP A 389 18.01 41.26 -22.66
N LEU A 390 17.48 40.03 -22.50
CA LEU A 390 16.11 39.83 -22.01
C LEU A 390 15.91 40.51 -20.65
N GLN A 391 16.83 40.34 -19.70
CA GLN A 391 16.74 40.93 -18.36
C GLN A 391 16.73 42.46 -18.40
N ALA A 392 17.62 43.06 -19.19
CA ALA A 392 17.72 44.51 -19.33
C ALA A 392 16.47 45.12 -19.99
N ASN A 393 15.85 44.43 -20.94
CA ASN A 393 14.71 44.92 -21.71
C ASN A 393 13.34 44.44 -21.22
N ARG A 394 13.29 43.52 -20.24
CA ARG A 394 12.05 42.86 -19.78
C ARG A 394 10.96 43.85 -19.38
N GLY A 395 11.30 44.87 -18.60
CA GLY A 395 10.33 45.87 -18.13
C GLY A 395 9.64 46.60 -19.29
N ARG A 396 10.40 46.91 -20.36
CA ARG A 396 9.86 47.56 -21.57
C ARG A 396 9.00 46.60 -22.37
N LEU A 397 9.45 45.35 -22.56
CA LEU A 397 8.68 44.30 -23.22
C LEU A 397 7.32 44.05 -22.54
N LEU A 398 7.29 44.01 -21.20
CA LEU A 398 6.05 43.86 -20.44
C LEU A 398 5.13 45.09 -20.59
N ASN A 399 5.68 46.31 -20.58
CA ASN A 399 4.87 47.52 -20.82
C ASN A 399 4.20 47.49 -22.19
N ASP A 400 4.95 47.13 -23.23
CA ASP A 400 4.40 47.03 -24.59
C ASP A 400 3.38 45.91 -24.72
N LEU A 401 3.62 44.77 -24.07
CA LEU A 401 2.68 43.65 -24.01
C LEU A 401 1.35 44.09 -23.36
N GLU A 402 1.43 44.81 -22.25
CA GLU A 402 0.28 45.41 -21.57
C GLU A 402 -0.48 46.36 -22.51
N GLN A 403 0.21 47.27 -23.20
CA GLN A 403 -0.43 48.19 -24.14
C GLN A 403 -1.06 47.46 -25.34
N LYS A 404 -0.40 46.43 -25.88
CA LYS A 404 -0.94 45.61 -26.97
C LYS A 404 -2.27 44.98 -26.57
N VAL A 405 -2.31 44.32 -25.42
CA VAL A 405 -3.52 43.68 -24.91
C VAL A 405 -4.60 44.73 -24.60
N LYS A 406 -4.24 45.84 -23.95
CA LYS A 406 -5.18 46.92 -23.62
C LYS A 406 -5.80 47.58 -24.85
N ASN A 407 -5.02 47.82 -25.90
CA ASN A 407 -5.49 48.48 -27.11
C ASN A 407 -6.41 47.59 -27.95
N VAL A 408 -6.22 46.27 -27.95
CA VAL A 408 -7.03 45.35 -28.75
C VAL A 408 -8.25 44.83 -27.97
N LEU A 409 -8.05 44.45 -26.70
CA LEU A 409 -9.08 43.80 -25.90
C LEU A 409 -9.71 44.71 -24.84
N GLY A 410 -9.16 45.90 -24.60
CA GLY A 410 -9.67 46.82 -23.57
C GLY A 410 -9.43 46.37 -22.14
N ILE A 411 -8.68 45.28 -21.92
CA ILE A 411 -8.41 44.71 -20.59
C ILE A 411 -7.05 45.14 -20.05
N SER A 412 -6.94 45.20 -18.72
CA SER A 412 -5.69 45.48 -18.00
C SER A 412 -5.24 44.25 -17.21
N PRO A 413 -3.93 44.09 -16.93
CA PRO A 413 -3.43 42.94 -16.20
C PRO A 413 -3.95 42.92 -14.76
N VAL A 414 -4.41 41.76 -14.31
CA VAL A 414 -4.84 41.51 -12.92
C VAL A 414 -3.66 41.27 -11.98
N LYS A 415 -2.52 40.86 -12.53
CA LYS A 415 -1.26 40.71 -11.79
C LYS A 415 -0.08 41.00 -12.71
N ARG A 416 0.92 41.70 -12.16
CA ARG A 416 2.20 41.96 -12.80
C ARG A 416 3.32 41.46 -11.93
N THR A 417 4.18 40.60 -12.47
CA THR A 417 5.43 40.19 -11.83
C THR A 417 6.61 40.76 -12.59
N GLN A 418 7.82 40.55 -12.08
CA GLN A 418 9.03 40.90 -12.84
C GLN A 418 9.21 40.06 -14.12
N TYR A 419 8.48 38.94 -14.27
CA TYR A 419 8.63 37.98 -15.37
C TYR A 419 7.43 37.89 -16.30
N SER A 420 6.25 38.29 -15.84
CA SER A 420 4.98 37.94 -16.47
C SER A 420 3.89 38.98 -16.26
N LEU A 421 2.91 38.96 -17.17
CA LEU A 421 1.63 39.61 -16.99
C LEU A 421 0.51 38.56 -16.97
N SER A 422 -0.40 38.70 -16.00
CA SER A 422 -1.59 37.88 -15.87
C SER A 422 -2.82 38.70 -16.23
N PHE A 423 -3.68 38.17 -17.08
CA PHE A 423 -4.97 38.76 -17.46
C PHE A 423 -6.11 37.83 -17.05
N ASN A 424 -7.32 38.39 -16.92
CA ASN A 424 -8.54 37.61 -16.84
C ASN A 424 -9.30 37.76 -18.17
N TRP A 425 -9.58 36.65 -18.83
CA TRP A 425 -10.25 36.62 -20.13
C TRP A 425 -11.21 35.43 -20.18
N ASN A 426 -12.49 35.70 -20.50
CA ASN A 426 -13.54 34.68 -20.55
C ASN A 426 -13.66 33.82 -19.28
N GLY A 427 -13.33 34.39 -18.11
CA GLY A 427 -13.36 33.69 -16.82
C GLY A 427 -12.11 32.85 -16.52
N HIS A 428 -11.10 32.89 -17.39
CA HIS A 428 -9.85 32.17 -17.22
C HIS A 428 -8.67 33.13 -17.05
N LYS A 429 -7.68 32.68 -16.26
CA LYS A 429 -6.41 33.38 -16.11
C LYS A 429 -5.53 33.11 -17.33
N VAL A 430 -4.95 34.18 -17.90
CA VAL A 430 -4.00 34.12 -19.01
C VAL A 430 -2.67 34.72 -18.57
N ASP A 431 -1.66 33.88 -18.40
CA ASP A 431 -0.30 34.26 -18.03
C ASP A 431 0.58 34.34 -19.27
N ILE A 432 1.22 35.48 -19.48
CA ILE A 432 2.09 35.72 -20.64
C ILE A 432 3.50 36.08 -20.19
N LEU A 433 4.48 35.31 -20.68
CA LEU A 433 5.89 35.38 -20.28
C LEU A 433 6.80 35.58 -21.49
N PRO A 434 7.46 36.75 -21.64
CA PRO A 434 8.51 36.93 -22.63
C PRO A 434 9.72 36.03 -22.34
N ALA A 435 10.27 35.39 -23.37
CA ALA A 435 11.39 34.47 -23.27
C ALA A 435 12.44 34.69 -24.37
N PHE A 436 13.67 34.29 -24.05
CA PHE A 436 14.79 34.23 -24.99
C PHE A 436 14.93 32.81 -25.53
N ASP A 437 15.15 32.68 -26.83
CA ASP A 437 15.28 31.37 -27.47
C ASP A 437 16.68 30.77 -27.29
N LEU A 438 16.88 30.12 -26.14
CA LEU A 438 18.11 29.39 -25.82
C LEU A 438 18.37 28.23 -26.78
N LEU A 439 17.33 27.51 -27.19
CA LEU A 439 17.46 26.32 -28.03
C LEU A 439 18.08 26.70 -29.38
N SER A 440 17.57 27.76 -30.01
CA SER A 440 18.16 28.26 -31.26
C SER A 440 19.57 28.83 -31.05
N ARG A 441 19.84 29.48 -29.92
CA ARG A 441 21.16 30.08 -29.64
C ARG A 441 22.28 29.04 -29.53
N TYR A 442 21.97 27.88 -28.95
CA TYR A 442 22.92 26.79 -28.69
C TYR A 442 22.72 25.60 -29.64
N GLY A 443 22.23 25.84 -30.86
CA GLY A 443 22.16 24.82 -31.91
C GLY A 443 21.26 23.62 -31.60
N GLY A 444 20.32 23.76 -30.68
CA GLY A 444 19.36 22.73 -30.28
C GLY A 444 19.91 21.67 -29.33
N SER A 445 21.16 21.78 -28.86
CA SER A 445 21.78 20.85 -27.91
C SER A 445 21.37 21.17 -26.47
N PRO A 446 20.58 20.31 -25.79
CA PRO A 446 20.21 20.55 -24.40
C PRO A 446 21.43 20.57 -23.47
N ALA A 447 22.44 19.72 -23.74
CA ALA A 447 23.66 19.62 -22.94
C ALA A 447 24.42 20.95 -22.87
N ASP A 448 24.54 21.67 -23.99
CA ASP A 448 25.22 22.97 -24.04
C ASP A 448 24.46 24.06 -23.27
N ILE A 449 23.13 23.99 -23.28
CA ILE A 449 22.28 24.86 -22.48
C ILE A 449 22.49 24.60 -20.98
N TYR A 450 22.54 23.33 -20.55
CA TYR A 450 22.77 23.00 -19.15
C TYR A 450 24.16 23.39 -18.67
N ASN A 451 25.19 23.23 -19.51
CA ASN A 451 26.55 23.72 -19.22
C ASN A 451 26.58 25.24 -19.06
N ALA A 452 25.89 25.97 -19.95
CA ALA A 452 25.76 27.42 -19.84
C ALA A 452 25.03 27.82 -18.55
N MET A 453 23.96 27.10 -18.16
CA MET A 453 23.19 27.38 -16.94
C MET A 453 24.01 27.28 -15.66
N VAL A 454 25.04 26.42 -15.60
CA VAL A 454 25.94 26.32 -14.43
C VAL A 454 26.60 27.67 -14.12
N GLN A 455 26.90 28.46 -15.15
CA GLN A 455 27.56 29.77 -14.99
C GLN A 455 26.62 30.86 -14.44
N PHE A 456 25.30 30.64 -14.44
CA PHE A 456 24.30 31.59 -13.92
C PHE A 456 23.92 31.34 -12.44
N GLY A 457 24.51 30.31 -11.81
CA GLY A 457 24.35 30.04 -10.39
C GLY A 457 22.89 29.76 -9.96
N PRO A 458 22.52 30.04 -8.70
CA PRO A 458 21.24 29.60 -8.12
C PRO A 458 19.99 30.25 -8.75
N ASN A 459 20.13 31.39 -9.43
CA ASN A 459 19.02 32.07 -10.08
C ASN A 459 18.71 31.53 -11.49
N ALA A 460 19.54 30.64 -12.03
CA ALA A 460 19.37 30.07 -13.37
C ALA A 460 17.99 29.42 -13.55
N ALA A 461 17.45 28.75 -12.53
CA ALA A 461 16.15 28.10 -12.62
C ALA A 461 15.00 29.09 -12.88
N LEU A 462 15.06 30.31 -12.32
CA LEU A 462 14.02 31.33 -12.51
C LEU A 462 14.12 31.99 -13.89
N GLU A 463 15.34 32.31 -14.32
CA GLU A 463 15.59 33.05 -15.57
C GLU A 463 15.45 32.17 -16.83
N PHE A 464 15.72 30.87 -16.71
CA PHE A 464 15.74 29.94 -17.85
C PHE A 464 14.44 29.12 -18.00
N SER A 465 13.61 29.03 -16.95
CA SER A 465 12.43 28.15 -16.99
C SER A 465 11.46 28.50 -18.12
N ALA A 466 11.24 29.80 -18.40
CA ALA A 466 10.39 30.21 -19.52
C ALA A 466 11.00 29.78 -20.87
N SER A 467 12.29 30.04 -21.07
CA SER A 467 13.02 29.62 -22.28
C SER A 467 13.06 28.10 -22.48
N LEU A 468 12.95 27.31 -21.41
CA LEU A 468 12.93 25.84 -21.45
C LEU A 468 11.51 25.25 -21.45
N ALA A 469 10.46 26.07 -21.47
CA ALA A 469 9.08 25.60 -21.55
C ALA A 469 8.83 24.60 -22.71
N PRO A 470 9.40 24.75 -23.91
CA PRO A 470 9.25 23.76 -24.98
C PRO A 470 9.68 22.36 -24.57
N LEU A 471 10.83 22.23 -23.88
CA LEU A 471 11.33 20.93 -23.40
C LEU A 471 10.41 20.34 -22.33
N GLN A 472 9.85 21.16 -21.44
CA GLN A 472 8.89 20.69 -20.43
C GLN A 472 7.61 20.15 -21.09
N VAL A 473 7.11 20.84 -22.12
CA VAL A 473 5.95 20.39 -22.90
C VAL A 473 6.27 19.10 -23.64
N GLN A 474 7.43 19.03 -24.33
CA GLN A 474 7.87 17.84 -25.04
C GLN A 474 8.06 16.63 -24.12
N PHE A 475 8.46 16.85 -22.87
CA PHE A 475 8.61 15.78 -21.88
C PHE A 475 7.26 15.21 -21.42
N VAL A 476 6.25 16.05 -21.16
CA VAL A 476 4.97 15.62 -20.58
C VAL A 476 3.92 15.26 -21.65
N LYS A 477 3.90 15.97 -22.79
CA LYS A 477 2.86 15.83 -23.81
C LYS A 477 2.76 14.41 -24.41
N PRO A 478 3.84 13.65 -24.62
CA PRO A 478 3.76 12.27 -25.13
C PRO A 478 3.27 11.25 -24.10
N VAL A 479 3.18 11.62 -22.82
CA VAL A 479 2.76 10.72 -21.74
C VAL A 479 1.33 10.20 -22.01
N PRO A 480 1.07 8.89 -21.83
CA PRO A 480 -0.25 8.31 -22.10
C PRO A 480 -1.38 8.94 -21.29
N GLU A 481 -2.59 8.92 -21.85
CA GLU A 481 -3.75 9.58 -21.24
C GLU A 481 -4.12 9.01 -19.86
N HIS A 482 -3.96 7.70 -19.64
CA HIS A 482 -4.21 7.09 -18.33
C HIS A 482 -3.29 7.64 -17.22
N VAL A 483 -2.04 7.99 -17.57
CA VAL A 483 -1.10 8.63 -16.64
C VAL A 483 -1.50 10.10 -16.44
N LYS A 484 -1.88 10.80 -17.51
CA LYS A 484 -2.37 12.20 -17.42
C LYS A 484 -3.62 12.31 -16.55
N ARG A 485 -4.50 11.31 -16.54
CA ARG A 485 -5.65 11.27 -15.62
C ARG A 485 -5.21 11.23 -14.15
N VAL A 486 -4.19 10.44 -13.81
CA VAL A 486 -3.62 10.41 -12.46
C VAL A 486 -2.97 11.75 -12.10
N ILE A 487 -2.25 12.38 -13.03
CA ILE A 487 -1.71 13.73 -12.83
C ILE A 487 -2.83 14.72 -12.48
N ARG A 488 -3.95 14.70 -13.22
CA ARG A 488 -5.10 15.58 -12.95
C ARG A 488 -5.73 15.31 -11.59
N LEU A 489 -5.88 14.03 -11.20
CA LEU A 489 -6.35 13.64 -9.87
C LEU A 489 -5.44 14.22 -8.77
N LEU A 490 -4.12 14.08 -8.91
CA LEU A 490 -3.17 14.60 -7.92
C LEU A 490 -3.18 16.12 -7.83
N LYS A 491 -3.33 16.82 -8.97
CA LYS A 491 -3.44 18.28 -8.99
C LYS A 491 -4.70 18.76 -8.26
N LEU A 492 -5.85 18.15 -8.56
CA LEU A 492 -7.10 18.46 -7.88
C LEU A 492 -6.99 18.18 -6.38
N TRP A 493 -6.47 17.01 -6.01
CA TRP A 493 -6.24 16.64 -4.62
C TRP A 493 -5.34 17.65 -3.88
N ALA A 494 -4.25 18.08 -4.51
CA ALA A 494 -3.33 19.05 -3.91
C ALA A 494 -3.98 20.42 -3.72
N GLU A 495 -4.74 20.89 -4.71
CA GLU A 495 -5.49 22.15 -4.65
C GLU A 495 -6.53 22.12 -3.52
N GLU A 496 -7.34 21.07 -3.45
CA GLU A 496 -8.40 20.93 -2.45
C GLU A 496 -7.89 20.83 -1.01
N ASN A 497 -6.67 20.32 -0.84
CA ASN A 497 -6.00 20.25 0.45
C ASN A 497 -5.12 21.48 0.74
N GLY A 498 -5.13 22.50 -0.12
CA GLY A 498 -4.34 23.72 0.04
C GLY A 498 -2.83 23.47 0.08
N LEU A 499 -2.36 22.42 -0.60
CA LEU A 499 -0.95 22.02 -0.59
C LEU A 499 -0.15 22.92 -1.51
N ASN A 500 0.93 23.51 -0.98
CA ASN A 500 1.86 24.32 -1.76
C ASN A 500 2.85 23.44 -2.57
N ILE A 501 2.33 22.63 -3.49
CA ILE A 501 3.11 21.75 -4.37
C ILE A 501 2.95 22.23 -5.81
N ARG A 502 4.08 22.46 -6.49
CA ARG A 502 4.04 22.88 -7.90
C ARG A 502 3.41 21.79 -8.78
N SER A 503 2.52 22.18 -9.66
CA SER A 503 1.88 21.34 -10.68
C SER A 503 2.88 20.46 -11.46
N TYR A 504 4.04 21.03 -11.85
CA TYR A 504 5.09 20.26 -12.54
C TYR A 504 5.75 19.19 -11.65
N THR A 505 5.84 19.40 -10.33
CA THR A 505 6.34 18.39 -9.40
C THR A 505 5.44 17.15 -9.39
N LEU A 506 4.11 17.33 -9.40
CA LEU A 506 3.16 16.23 -9.45
C LEU A 506 3.21 15.48 -10.78
N GLU A 507 3.40 16.21 -11.89
CA GLU A 507 3.64 15.62 -13.22
C GLU A 507 4.88 14.72 -13.21
N LEU A 508 6.01 15.24 -12.73
CA LEU A 508 7.29 14.52 -12.67
C LEU A 508 7.20 13.29 -11.77
N LEU A 509 6.62 13.41 -10.57
CA LEU A 509 6.44 12.28 -9.67
C LEU A 509 5.63 11.14 -10.33
N THR A 510 4.51 11.49 -10.96
CA THR A 510 3.63 10.49 -11.58
C THR A 510 4.33 9.79 -12.74
N ILE A 511 5.03 10.55 -13.58
CA ILE A 511 5.79 10.00 -14.73
C ILE A 511 6.93 9.10 -14.23
N PHE A 512 7.64 9.51 -13.18
CA PHE A 512 8.71 8.70 -12.58
C PHE A 512 8.17 7.35 -12.10
N LEU A 513 7.10 7.37 -11.31
CA LEU A 513 6.48 6.15 -10.79
C LEU A 513 5.99 5.24 -11.90
N TRP A 514 5.34 5.80 -12.92
CA TRP A 514 4.89 5.04 -14.08
C TRP A 514 6.04 4.38 -14.85
N ARG A 515 7.11 5.14 -15.16
CA ARG A 515 8.30 4.61 -15.86
C ARG A 515 9.03 3.54 -15.04
N SER A 516 9.18 3.75 -13.73
CA SER A 516 9.83 2.78 -12.83
C SER A 516 9.14 1.40 -12.77
N ARG A 517 7.88 1.33 -13.22
CA ARG A 517 7.06 0.12 -13.28
C ARG A 517 6.97 -0.49 -14.68
N GLY A 518 7.83 -0.06 -15.61
CA GLY A 518 7.91 -0.60 -16.97
C GLY A 518 7.00 0.08 -18.00
N GLY A 519 6.36 1.21 -17.66
CA GLY A 519 5.63 2.03 -18.63
C GLY A 519 4.31 1.45 -19.16
N GLY A 520 3.83 0.32 -18.63
CA GLY A 520 2.51 -0.23 -18.92
C GLY A 520 1.37 0.59 -18.29
N ASN A 521 0.11 0.16 -18.46
CA ASN A 521 -1.02 0.73 -17.73
C ASN A 521 -1.26 -0.04 -16.42
N PRO A 522 -0.85 0.49 -15.26
CA PRO A 522 -1.02 -0.21 -13.97
C PRO A 522 -2.43 -0.05 -13.38
N GLY A 523 -3.31 0.71 -14.03
CA GLY A 523 -4.59 1.16 -13.49
C GLY A 523 -4.49 2.49 -12.73
N THR A 524 -5.49 3.34 -12.92
CA THR A 524 -5.55 4.71 -12.37
C THR A 524 -5.56 4.71 -10.85
N ASP A 525 -6.33 3.83 -10.22
CA ASP A 525 -6.38 3.73 -8.75
C ASP A 525 -4.99 3.42 -8.18
N PHE A 526 -4.33 2.40 -8.73
CA PHE A 526 -3.02 1.96 -8.25
C PHE A 526 -1.97 3.07 -8.36
N LEU A 527 -1.82 3.68 -9.53
CA LEU A 527 -0.79 4.70 -9.76
C LEU A 527 -1.07 5.97 -8.94
N PHE A 528 -2.35 6.34 -8.77
CA PHE A 528 -2.74 7.46 -7.91
C PHE A 528 -2.35 7.21 -6.44
N TYR A 529 -2.73 6.07 -5.86
CA TYR A 529 -2.38 5.76 -4.48
C TYR A 529 -0.87 5.60 -4.26
N GLU A 530 -0.14 5.07 -5.25
CA GLU A 530 1.31 4.99 -5.17
C GLU A 530 1.95 6.38 -5.13
N ALA A 531 1.45 7.34 -5.92
CA ALA A 531 1.91 8.72 -5.87
C ALA A 531 1.59 9.38 -4.51
N ILE A 532 0.39 9.16 -3.96
CA ILE A 532 0.03 9.64 -2.63
C ILE A 532 1.00 9.09 -1.56
N LYS A 533 1.33 7.79 -1.60
CA LYS A 533 2.30 7.19 -0.66
C LYS A 533 3.67 7.88 -0.72
N GLN A 534 4.15 8.24 -1.91
CA GLN A 534 5.42 8.97 -2.03
C GLN A 534 5.32 10.39 -1.47
N LEU A 535 4.16 11.05 -1.63
CA LEU A 535 3.93 12.40 -1.10
C LEU A 535 3.83 12.42 0.43
N VAL A 536 3.29 11.36 1.05
CA VAL A 536 3.31 11.18 2.51
C VAL A 536 4.75 11.16 3.06
N CYS A 537 5.69 10.59 2.29
CA CYS A 537 7.11 10.52 2.63
C CYS A 537 7.96 11.57 1.89
N CYS A 538 7.40 12.72 1.49
CA CYS A 538 8.07 13.64 0.57
C CYS A 538 9.43 14.17 1.05
N GLY A 539 9.68 14.22 2.37
CA GLY A 539 10.96 14.68 2.93
C GLY A 539 12.18 13.82 2.54
N SER A 540 11.98 12.53 2.29
CA SER A 540 13.04 11.61 1.84
C SER A 540 13.05 11.39 0.32
N LEU A 541 12.13 12.02 -0.42
CA LEU A 541 12.00 11.80 -1.85
C LEU A 541 13.21 12.36 -2.60
N ARG A 542 13.80 11.53 -3.47
CA ARG A 542 14.89 11.89 -4.37
C ARG A 542 14.55 11.37 -5.77
N ILE A 543 14.15 12.27 -6.66
CA ILE A 543 13.80 11.95 -8.05
C ILE A 543 14.62 12.86 -8.95
N ALA A 544 15.31 12.27 -9.92
CA ALA A 544 15.97 12.98 -10.99
C ALA A 544 15.80 12.23 -12.31
N PHE A 545 15.68 12.99 -13.39
CA PHE A 545 15.56 12.46 -14.74
C PHE A 545 16.87 12.65 -15.49
N GLY A 546 17.29 11.62 -16.22
CA GLY A 546 18.52 11.61 -17.01
C GLY A 546 18.31 11.84 -18.51
N ASP A 547 17.09 12.23 -18.93
CA ASP A 547 16.69 12.27 -20.33
C ASP A 547 17.49 13.28 -21.17
N ASN A 548 17.79 14.46 -20.62
CA ASN A 548 18.44 15.57 -21.35
C ASN A 548 19.82 15.96 -20.79
N TYR A 549 20.21 15.42 -19.64
CA TYR A 549 21.48 15.69 -18.96
C TYR A 549 21.81 14.57 -17.98
N ASN A 550 23.09 14.46 -17.58
CA ASN A 550 23.46 13.54 -16.51
C ASN A 550 23.05 14.13 -15.16
N SER A 551 22.06 13.51 -14.53
CA SER A 551 21.47 13.96 -13.27
C SER A 551 22.44 13.93 -12.09
N SER A 552 23.49 13.09 -12.12
CA SER A 552 24.45 12.96 -11.02
C SER A 552 25.22 14.25 -10.71
N PHE A 553 25.35 15.16 -11.69
CA PHE A 553 26.00 16.45 -11.51
C PHE A 553 25.14 17.47 -10.74
N TYR A 554 23.83 17.25 -10.64
CA TYR A 554 22.87 18.22 -10.12
C TYR A 554 22.06 17.72 -8.92
N THR A 555 22.16 16.43 -8.58
CA THR A 555 21.59 15.84 -7.36
C THR A 555 22.48 16.15 -6.15
N ARG A 556 21.94 16.86 -5.15
CA ARG A 556 22.60 17.09 -3.85
C ARG A 556 22.30 15.98 -2.86
#